data_AF-K7SK93-F1
#
_entry.id   AF-K7SK93-F1
#
_cell.length_a   1.000
_cell.length_b   1.000
_cell.length_c   1.000
_cell.angle_alpha   90.00
_cell.angle_beta   90.00
_cell.angle_gamma   90.00
#
_symmetry.space_group_name_H-M   'P 1'
#
loop_
_entity.id
_entity.type
_entity.pdbx_description
1 polymer ?
#
loop_
_entity_poly.entity_id
_entity_poly.type
_entity_poly.pdbx_seq_one_letter_code
_entity_poly.pdbx_strand_id
1 'polypeptide(L)'
;MYQLHIANKNYSSWSLRPWVLMKALALPFEESLHPFEPPAAGSLFHGFSPTGKVPVLIDGARTGWDSLAIVEYLAERHAQVWPGDAAARAWARCAA
;
A
#
# COMPACT_ATOMS: atom_id res chain seq x y z
N MET A 1 -3.04 -11.86 -8.67
CA MET A 1 -3.94 -10.71 -8.46
C MET A 1 -3.47 -10.01 -7.21
N TYR A 2 -3.44 -8.67 -7.20
CA TYR A 2 -2.98 -7.92 -6.03
C TYR A 2 -3.97 -8.03 -4.87
N GLN A 3 -3.45 -8.27 -3.67
CA GLN A 3 -4.21 -8.16 -2.43
C GLN A 3 -3.57 -7.07 -1.56
N LEU A 4 -4.33 -6.03 -1.27
CA LEU A 4 -3.86 -4.90 -0.47
C LEU A 4 -4.52 -4.93 0.91
N HIS A 5 -3.71 -5.24 1.92
CA HIS A 5 -4.12 -5.20 3.32
C HIS A 5 -3.88 -3.81 3.88
N ILE A 6 -4.93 -3.19 4.42
CA ILE A 6 -4.92 -1.82 4.93
C ILE A 6 -5.63 -1.72 6.27
N ALA A 7 -5.37 -0.64 7.00
CA ALA A 7 -6.23 -0.17 8.07
C ALA A 7 -7.11 0.99 7.60
N ASN A 8 -7.87 1.58 8.52
CA ASN A 8 -8.75 2.70 8.22
C ASN A 8 -7.99 3.85 7.53
N LYS A 9 -8.43 4.20 6.32
CA LYS A 9 -7.80 5.17 5.42
C LYS A 9 -7.79 6.61 5.97
N ASN A 10 -8.68 6.90 6.92
CA ASN A 10 -8.73 8.20 7.61
C ASN A 10 -7.70 8.30 8.74
N TYR A 11 -7.22 7.17 9.27
CA TYR A 11 -6.30 7.13 10.41
C TYR A 11 -4.92 6.58 10.06
N SER A 12 -4.78 5.89 8.93
CA SER A 12 -3.50 5.39 8.41
C SER A 12 -3.22 5.99 7.05
N SER A 13 -2.46 7.10 7.03
CA SER A 13 -2.00 7.70 5.79
C SER A 13 -1.16 6.72 4.97
N TRP A 14 -0.33 5.89 5.61
CA TRP A 14 0.43 4.83 4.92
C TRP A 14 -0.48 3.84 4.18
N SER A 15 -1.64 3.48 4.76
CA SER A 15 -2.61 2.61 4.07
C SER A 15 -3.30 3.32 2.90
N LEU A 16 -3.60 4.62 3.07
CA LEU A 16 -4.28 5.41 2.04
C LEU A 16 -3.44 5.58 0.77
N ARG A 17 -2.12 5.77 0.89
CA ARG A 17 -1.24 6.09 -0.24
C ARG A 17 -1.24 5.05 -1.37
N PRO A 18 -0.95 3.75 -1.14
CA PRO A 18 -1.03 2.75 -2.20
C PRO A 18 -2.48 2.52 -2.64
N TRP A 19 -3.44 2.63 -1.73
CA TRP A 19 -4.86 2.46 -2.08
C TRP A 19 -5.34 3.52 -3.07
N VAL A 20 -5.10 4.81 -2.80
CA VAL A 20 -5.57 5.90 -3.66
C VAL A 20 -4.87 5.87 -5.01
N LEU A 21 -3.59 5.50 -5.06
CA LEU A 21 -2.87 5.28 -6.31
C LEU A 21 -3.53 4.17 -7.13
N MET A 22 -3.72 2.98 -6.56
CA MET A 22 -4.29 1.83 -7.27
C MET A 22 -5.71 2.13 -7.75
N LYS A 23 -6.52 2.85 -6.94
CA LYS A 23 -7.85 3.32 -7.35
C LYS A 23 -7.80 4.35 -8.47
N ALA A 24 -6.94 5.37 -8.37
CA ALA A 24 -6.83 6.43 -9.36
C ALA A 24 -6.37 5.91 -10.73
N LEU A 25 -5.52 4.88 -10.73
CA LEU A 25 -5.00 4.23 -11.94
C LEU A 25 -5.87 3.07 -12.42
N ALA A 26 -7.02 2.82 -11.77
CA ALA A 26 -7.92 1.72 -12.04
C ALA A 26 -7.22 0.33 -12.08
N LEU A 27 -6.20 0.14 -11.24
CA LEU A 27 -5.53 -1.15 -11.12
C LEU A 27 -6.47 -2.14 -10.42
N PRO A 28 -6.62 -3.39 -10.92
CA PRO A 28 -7.44 -4.39 -10.26
C PRO A 28 -6.72 -4.94 -9.02
N PHE A 29 -7.37 -4.86 -7.86
CA PHE A 29 -6.88 -5.45 -6.60
C PHE A 29 -8.04 -5.80 -5.68
N GLU A 30 -7.80 -6.77 -4.79
CA GLU A 30 -8.67 -7.08 -3.67
C GLU A 30 -8.24 -6.24 -2.47
N GLU A 31 -9.19 -5.48 -1.91
CA GLU A 31 -8.96 -4.70 -0.69
C GLU A 31 -9.34 -5.53 0.54
N SER A 32 -8.41 -5.67 1.48
CA SER A 32 -8.67 -6.25 2.80
C SER A 32 -8.49 -5.18 3.88
N LEU A 33 -9.60 -4.67 4.41
CA LEU A 33 -9.62 -3.65 5.46
C LEU A 33 -9.64 -4.29 6.85
N HIS A 34 -8.65 -3.94 7.66
CA HIS A 34 -8.47 -4.39 9.03
C HIS A 34 -8.54 -3.17 9.98
N PRO A 35 -9.70 -2.87 10.58
CA PRO A 35 -9.83 -1.76 11.54
C PRO A 35 -8.83 -1.90 12.69
N PHE A 36 -8.31 -0.79 13.20
CA PHE A 36 -7.47 -0.82 14.39
C PHE A 36 -8.29 -1.30 15.59
N GLU A 37 -7.79 -2.32 16.28
CA GLU A 37 -8.39 -2.81 17.52
C GLU A 37 -7.86 -2.07 18.75
N PRO A 38 -8.60 -2.13 19.87
CA PRO A 38 -8.15 -1.60 21.14
C PRO A 38 -6.84 -2.26 21.60
N PRO A 39 -6.03 -1.59 22.45
CA PRO A 39 -4.66 -1.99 22.81
C PRO A 39 -4.48 -3.38 23.45
N ALA A 40 -5.57 -4.04 23.87
CA ALA A 40 -5.52 -5.32 24.59
C ALA A 40 -5.37 -6.54 23.67
N ALA A 41 -5.66 -6.40 22.37
CA ALA A 41 -5.41 -7.43 21.37
C ALA A 41 -4.03 -7.16 20.75
N GLY A 42 -3.14 -8.16 20.74
CA GLY A 42 -1.89 -8.07 19.98
C GLY A 42 -2.15 -7.69 18.52
N SER A 43 -1.14 -7.17 17.80
CA SER A 43 -1.38 -6.66 16.44
C SER A 43 -1.99 -7.74 15.53
N LEU A 44 -3.23 -7.49 15.09
CA LEU A 44 -4.01 -8.29 14.13
C LEU A 44 -3.25 -8.61 12.84
N PHE A 45 -2.17 -7.87 12.57
CA PHE A 45 -1.50 -7.90 11.29
C PHE A 45 -0.43 -8.98 11.21
N HIS A 46 0.00 -9.60 12.32
CA HIS A 46 1.09 -10.58 12.30
C HIS A 46 0.81 -11.82 11.42
N GLY A 47 -0.47 -12.13 11.14
CA GLY A 47 -0.82 -13.24 10.25
C GLY A 47 -0.43 -13.02 8.77
N PHE A 48 -0.26 -11.77 8.34
CA PHE A 48 0.05 -11.43 6.94
C PHE A 48 1.16 -10.37 6.78
N SER A 49 1.51 -9.67 7.86
CA SER A 49 2.51 -8.61 7.88
C SER A 49 3.76 -9.04 8.64
N PRO A 50 4.92 -9.11 7.97
CA PRO A 50 6.20 -9.39 8.64
C PRO A 50 6.57 -8.39 9.73
N THR A 51 6.00 -7.18 9.69
CA THR A 51 6.29 -6.10 10.63
C THR A 51 5.17 -5.86 11.65
N GLY A 52 4.07 -6.63 11.55
CA GLY A 52 2.88 -6.38 12.37
C GLY A 52 2.24 -5.01 12.11
N LYS A 53 2.41 -4.47 10.88
CA LYS A 53 1.89 -3.16 10.43
C LYS A 53 1.25 -3.25 9.04
N VAL A 54 0.49 -2.22 8.67
CA VAL A 54 -0.09 -2.00 7.35
C VAL A 54 0.40 -0.68 6.76
N PRO A 55 0.45 -0.52 5.43
CA PRO A 55 -0.05 -1.42 4.39
C PRO A 55 0.84 -2.64 4.13
N VAL A 56 0.23 -3.68 3.56
CA VAL A 56 0.93 -4.82 2.95
C VAL A 56 0.29 -5.14 1.60
N LEU A 57 1.11 -5.27 0.57
CA LEU A 57 0.71 -5.76 -0.74
C LEU A 57 1.20 -7.20 -0.92
N ILE A 58 0.29 -8.11 -1.27
CA ILE A 58 0.60 -9.48 -1.66
C ILE A 58 0.35 -9.64 -3.16
N ASP A 59 1.32 -10.19 -3.87
CA ASP A 59 1.25 -10.53 -5.29
C ASP A 59 1.84 -11.94 -5.52
N GLY A 60 0.97 -12.95 -5.47
CA GLY A 60 1.38 -14.35 -5.53
C GLY A 60 2.25 -14.72 -4.33
N ALA A 61 3.50 -15.11 -4.57
CA ALA A 61 4.47 -15.46 -3.53
C ALA A 61 5.23 -14.25 -2.95
N ARG A 62 4.96 -13.03 -3.44
CA ARG A 62 5.67 -11.81 -3.03
C ARG A 62 4.84 -11.03 -2.05
N THR A 63 5.50 -10.59 -0.97
CA THR A 63 4.90 -9.73 0.05
C THR A 63 5.76 -8.49 0.20
N GLY A 64 5.16 -7.32 -0.03
CA GLY A 64 5.77 -6.01 0.18
C GLY A 64 5.07 -5.26 1.31
N TRP A 65 5.84 -4.63 2.18
CA TRP A 65 5.38 -3.71 3.22
C TRP A 65 6.14 -2.38 3.05
N ASP A 66 5.66 -1.30 3.69
CA ASP A 66 6.03 0.10 3.42
C ASP A 66 5.30 0.70 2.21
N SER A 67 4.74 1.91 2.38
CA SER A 67 3.86 2.49 1.37
C SER A 67 4.62 2.88 0.10
N LEU A 68 5.79 3.52 0.23
CA LEU A 68 6.62 3.90 -0.92
C LEU A 68 7.18 2.66 -1.62
N ALA A 69 7.64 1.65 -0.86
CA ALA A 69 8.13 0.41 -1.45
C ALA A 69 7.04 -0.31 -2.28
N ILE A 70 5.80 -0.33 -1.79
CA ILE A 70 4.64 -0.84 -2.54
C ILE A 70 4.41 -0.03 -3.83
N VAL A 71 4.48 1.30 -3.76
CA VAL A 71 4.30 2.15 -4.95
C VAL A 71 5.41 1.93 -5.99
N GLU A 72 6.68 1.81 -5.58
CA GLU A 72 7.78 1.49 -6.50
C GLU A 72 7.62 0.10 -7.11
N TYR A 73 7.18 -0.90 -6.34
CA TYR A 73 6.86 -2.23 -6.87
C TYR A 73 5.80 -2.18 -7.98
N LEU A 74 4.78 -1.35 -7.80
CA LEU A 74 3.74 -1.13 -8.83
C LEU A 74 4.31 -0.36 -10.02
N ALA A 75 5.20 0.62 -9.80
CA ALA A 75 5.80 1.40 -10.87
C ALA A 75 6.64 0.57 -11.85
N GLU A 76 7.31 -0.48 -11.37
CA GLU A 76 8.01 -1.44 -12.22
C GLU A 76 7.08 -2.21 -13.18
N ARG A 77 5.78 -2.24 -12.91
CA ARG A 77 4.77 -3.03 -13.63
C ARG A 77 3.75 -2.19 -14.39
N HIS A 78 3.62 -0.92 -14.01
CA HIS A 78 2.61 0.00 -14.51
C HIS A 78 3.26 1.36 -14.79
N ALA A 79 3.53 1.64 -16.08
CA ALA A 79 4.26 2.84 -16.50
C ALA A 79 3.59 4.17 -16.09
N GLN A 80 2.30 4.15 -15.79
CA GLN A 80 1.49 5.30 -15.38
C GLN A 80 1.62 5.69 -13.90
N VAL A 81 2.34 4.92 -13.07
CA VAL A 81 2.46 5.20 -11.62
C VAL A 81 3.22 6.48 -11.35
N TRP A 82 4.28 6.73 -12.12
CA TRP A 82 5.12 7.91 -11.95
C TRP A 82 5.10 8.82 -13.16
N PRO A 83 5.17 10.14 -12.96
CA PRO A 83 5.49 11.08 -14.03
C PRO A 83 6.82 10.72 -14.71
N GLY A 84 6.91 10.94 -16.02
CA GLY A 84 8.17 10.82 -16.76
C GLY A 84 9.18 11.91 -16.38
N ASP A 85 8.71 13.12 -16.06
CA ASP A 85 9.55 14.22 -15.58
C ASP A 85 10.16 13.92 -14.20
N ALA A 86 11.45 14.23 -14.05
CA ALA A 86 12.22 13.88 -12.86
C ALA A 86 11.81 14.69 -11.62
N ALA A 87 11.53 15.99 -11.78
CA ALA A 87 11.14 16.86 -10.68
C ALA A 87 9.73 16.52 -10.19
N ALA A 88 8.78 16.32 -11.12
CA ALA A 88 7.43 15.90 -10.82
C ALA A 88 7.39 14.52 -10.12
N ARG A 89 8.22 13.57 -10.58
CA ARG A 89 8.34 12.25 -9.94
C ARG A 89 8.93 12.33 -8.53
N ALA A 90 9.95 13.17 -8.32
CA ALA A 90 10.49 13.40 -6.99
C ALA A 90 9.43 13.97 -6.05
N TRP A 91 8.65 14.94 -6.51
CA TRP A 91 7.54 15.51 -5.74
C TRP A 91 6.43 14.49 -5.44
N ALA A 92 6.04 13.68 -6.42
CA ALA A 92 5.00 12.66 -6.27
C ALA A 92 5.38 11.62 -5.19
N ARG A 93 6.66 11.23 -5.10
CA ARG A 93 7.17 10.29 -4.09
C ARG A 93 7.04 10.78 -2.66
N CYS A 94 7.02 12.10 -2.41
CA CYS A 94 6.79 12.64 -1.07
C CYS A 94 5.41 12.28 -0.50
N ALA A 95 4.45 11.95 -1.37
CA ALA A 95 3.09 11.57 -1.01
C ALA A 95 2.86 10.05 -1.04
N ALA A 96 3.88 9.24 -1.33
CA ALA A 96 3.78 7.79 -1.52
C ALA A 96 4.06 6.96 -0.26
#